data_AF-A0A380U8D1-F1
#
_entry.id   AF-A0A380U8D1-F1
#
_cell.length_a   1.000
_cell.length_b   1.000
_cell.length_c   1.000
_cell.angle_alpha   90.00
_cell.angle_beta   90.00
_cell.angle_gamma   90.00
#
_symmetry.space_group_name_H-M   'P 1'
#
loop_
_entity.id
_entity.type
_entity.pdbx_description
1 polymer ?
#
loop_
_entity_poly.entity_id
_entity_poly.type
_entity_poly.pdbx_seq_one_letter_code
_entity_poly.pdbx_strand_id
1 'polypeptide(L)'
;MTTFAERGIGDVLLSWENEALLATQGLGKDKYDIVYPSISILAEPSVAIVDKTVDKNGNRNLAKGYLNYLYSPKGQELAAKHFFRPRNKQVANKYLAQFPKQKTFNINDVFGGWTKAQKTHFVNGAIFDQIYTEK
;
A
#
# COMPACT_ATOMS: atom_id res chain seq x y z
N MET A 1 -2.96 8.81 -9.51
CA MET A 1 -3.40 10.13 -9.03
C MET A 1 -3.45 11.20 -10.13
N THR A 2 -2.33 11.60 -10.75
CA THR A 2 -2.27 12.72 -11.74
C THR A 2 -3.32 12.65 -12.86
N THR A 3 -3.47 11.51 -13.54
CA THR A 3 -4.46 11.37 -14.64
C THR A 3 -5.90 11.61 -14.18
N PHE A 4 -6.26 11.10 -13.00
CA PHE A 4 -7.61 11.24 -12.46
C PHE A 4 -7.81 12.62 -11.80
N ALA A 5 -6.95 12.97 -10.85
CA ALA A 5 -7.13 14.14 -10.01
C ALA A 5 -6.71 15.48 -10.66
N GLU A 6 -5.63 15.47 -11.46
CA GLU A 6 -5.15 16.71 -12.10
C GLU A 6 -5.72 16.89 -13.52
N ARG A 7 -5.91 15.78 -14.26
CA ARG A 7 -6.38 15.82 -15.65
C ARG A 7 -7.87 15.52 -15.82
N GLY A 8 -8.57 15.09 -14.76
CA GLY A 8 -10.01 14.83 -14.78
C GLY A 8 -10.42 13.66 -15.68
N ILE A 9 -9.55 12.67 -15.87
CA ILE A 9 -9.82 11.53 -16.76
C ILE A 9 -10.24 10.30 -15.95
N GLY A 10 -11.44 9.79 -16.25
CA GLY A 10 -12.05 8.61 -15.62
C GLY A 10 -13.03 8.96 -14.49
N ASP A 11 -14.02 8.11 -14.27
CA ASP A 11 -15.05 8.33 -13.24
C ASP A 11 -14.69 7.73 -11.88
N VAL A 12 -13.87 6.67 -11.87
CA VAL A 12 -13.41 5.97 -10.67
C VAL A 12 -11.93 5.59 -10.82
N LEU A 13 -11.17 5.78 -9.74
CA LEU A 13 -9.77 5.33 -9.64
C LEU A 13 -9.64 4.20 -8.60
N LEU A 14 -9.16 3.04 -9.03
CA LEU A 14 -8.63 2.03 -8.11
C LEU A 14 -7.32 2.56 -7.53
N SER A 15 -7.35 2.98 -6.26
CA SER A 15 -6.25 3.68 -5.60
C SER A 15 -5.75 2.93 -4.38
N TRP A 16 -4.49 3.17 -4.02
CA TRP A 16 -4.03 2.94 -2.66
C TRP A 16 -4.82 3.84 -1.69
N GLU A 17 -5.13 3.33 -0.50
CA GLU A 17 -5.88 4.05 0.53
C GLU A 17 -5.14 5.33 0.97
N ASN A 18 -3.81 5.26 1.13
CA ASN A 18 -3.01 6.43 1.52
C ASN A 18 -3.05 7.54 0.46
N GLU A 19 -3.09 7.19 -0.83
CA GLU A 19 -3.23 8.16 -1.92
C GLU A 19 -4.63 8.77 -1.96
N ALA A 20 -5.67 7.95 -1.77
CA ALA A 20 -7.05 8.43 -1.72
C ALA A 20 -7.28 9.40 -0.54
N LEU A 21 -6.79 9.05 0.65
CA LEU A 21 -6.85 9.91 1.84
C LEU A 21 -6.00 11.19 1.69
N LEU A 22 -4.89 11.12 0.96
CA LEU A 22 -4.08 12.29 0.64
C LEU A 22 -4.82 13.23 -0.32
N ALA A 23 -5.53 12.68 -1.31
CA ALA A 23 -6.30 13.45 -2.28
C ALA A 23 -7.47 14.23 -1.66
N THR A 24 -7.99 13.79 -0.51
CA THR A 24 -9.00 14.52 0.27
C THR A 24 -8.41 15.56 1.21
N GLN A 25 -7.08 15.78 1.19
CA GLN A 25 -6.44 16.89 1.89
C GLN A 25 -6.30 18.12 0.99
N GLY A 26 -6.30 19.31 1.58
CA GLY A 26 -6.07 20.56 0.87
C GLY A 26 -7.12 20.85 -0.21
N LEU A 27 -6.68 21.15 -1.43
CA LEU A 27 -7.52 21.59 -2.56
C LEU A 27 -8.45 20.51 -3.13
N GLY A 28 -8.32 19.25 -2.71
CA GLY A 28 -9.15 18.13 -3.15
C GLY A 28 -10.25 17.70 -2.18
N LYS A 29 -10.36 18.35 -1.00
CA LYS A 29 -11.23 17.93 0.10
C LYS A 29 -12.71 17.75 -0.28
N ASP A 30 -13.21 18.55 -1.23
CA ASP A 30 -14.61 18.52 -1.65
C ASP A 30 -14.77 18.11 -3.12
N LYS A 31 -13.73 17.54 -3.73
CA LYS A 31 -13.72 17.13 -5.14
C LYS A 31 -13.95 15.64 -5.35
N TYR A 32 -13.62 14.82 -4.36
CA TYR A 32 -13.61 13.37 -4.49
C TYR A 32 -14.19 12.71 -3.26
N ASP A 33 -14.97 11.66 -3.50
CA ASP A 33 -15.43 10.75 -2.46
C ASP A 33 -14.59 9.48 -2.45
N ILE A 34 -14.30 8.97 -1.24
CA ILE A 34 -13.65 7.68 -1.08
C ILE A 34 -14.74 6.62 -0.88
N VAL A 35 -14.87 5.72 -1.86
CA VAL A 35 -15.78 4.57 -1.77
C VAL A 35 -15.01 3.34 -1.29
N TYR A 36 -15.35 2.86 -0.09
CA TYR A 36 -14.83 1.60 0.44
C TYR A 36 -15.68 0.42 -0.07
N PRO A 37 -15.12 -0.54 -0.81
CA PRO A 37 -15.87 -1.68 -1.34
C PRO A 37 -16.26 -2.65 -0.22
N SER A 38 -17.19 -3.58 -0.49
CA SER A 38 -17.61 -4.60 0.49
C SER A 38 -16.47 -5.56 0.91
N ILE A 39 -15.43 -5.67 0.08
CA ILE A 39 -14.23 -6.47 0.32
C ILE A 39 -13.03 -5.85 -0.42
N SER A 40 -11.83 -5.94 0.16
CA SER A 40 -10.58 -5.51 -0.48
C SER A 40 -9.42 -6.45 -0.10
N ILE A 41 -8.23 -6.24 -0.67
CA ILE A 41 -7.02 -7.00 -0.31
C ILE A 41 -6.25 -6.28 0.81
N LEU A 42 -5.73 -7.05 1.78
CA LEU A 42 -4.71 -6.55 2.71
C LEU A 42 -3.39 -6.43 1.95
N ALA A 43 -3.01 -5.20 1.63
CA ALA A 43 -1.74 -4.93 0.97
C ALA A 43 -0.62 -4.71 1.99
N GLU A 44 0.52 -5.37 1.80
CA GLU A 44 1.62 -5.42 2.77
C GLU A 44 2.96 -5.01 2.13
N PRO A 45 3.21 -3.69 1.96
CA PRO A 45 4.45 -3.18 1.40
C PRO A 45 5.65 -3.67 2.21
N SER A 46 6.55 -4.41 1.55
CA SER A 46 7.70 -5.06 2.19
C SER A 46 8.95 -4.20 2.09
N VAL A 47 9.77 -4.22 3.13
CA VAL A 47 11.08 -3.56 3.19
C VAL A 47 12.17 -4.59 3.48
N ALA A 48 13.36 -4.43 2.90
CA ALA A 48 14.48 -5.34 3.08
C ALA A 48 15.82 -4.60 3.03
N ILE A 49 16.83 -5.18 3.69
CA ILE A 49 18.22 -4.75 3.56
C ILE A 49 18.81 -5.42 2.31
N VAL A 50 19.53 -4.66 1.49
CA VAL A 50 20.27 -5.21 0.35
C VAL A 50 21.67 -5.62 0.83
N ASP A 51 21.85 -6.88 1.20
CA ASP A 51 23.06 -7.40 1.86
C ASP A 51 24.36 -7.03 1.16
N LYS A 52 24.46 -7.34 -0.14
CA LYS A 52 25.68 -7.05 -0.94
C LYS A 52 26.07 -5.57 -0.90
N THR A 53 25.10 -4.66 -0.90
CA THR A 53 25.35 -3.21 -0.88
C THR A 53 25.83 -2.76 0.48
N VAL A 54 25.20 -3.22 1.55
CA VAL A 54 25.56 -2.78 2.90
C VAL A 54 26.88 -3.35 3.38
N ASP A 55 27.26 -4.54 2.90
CA ASP A 55 28.56 -5.14 3.17
C ASP A 55 29.66 -4.42 2.41
N LYS A 56 29.46 -4.12 1.13
CA LYS A 56 30.40 -3.33 0.32
C LYS A 56 30.64 -1.94 0.90
N ASN A 57 29.60 -1.28 1.41
CA ASN A 57 29.66 0.10 1.88
C ASN A 57 29.90 0.22 3.39
N GLY A 58 30.00 -0.90 4.12
CA GLY A 58 30.24 -0.91 5.57
C GLY A 58 29.13 -0.27 6.41
N ASN A 59 27.90 -0.17 5.91
CA ASN A 59 26.81 0.61 6.54
C ASN A 59 25.63 -0.27 7.03
N ARG A 60 25.84 -1.57 7.19
CA ARG A 60 24.82 -2.55 7.62
C ARG A 60 24.08 -2.14 8.90
N ASN A 61 24.79 -1.64 9.91
CA ASN A 61 24.18 -1.23 11.17
C ASN A 61 23.26 -0.01 10.99
N LEU A 62 23.65 0.95 10.15
CA LEU A 62 22.82 2.11 9.83
C LEU A 62 21.54 1.70 9.09
N ALA A 63 21.66 0.83 8.08
CA ALA A 63 20.50 0.32 7.34
C ALA A 63 19.54 -0.47 8.24
N LYS A 64 20.07 -1.31 9.14
CA LYS A 64 19.28 -2.04 10.13
C LYS A 64 18.58 -1.08 11.10
N GLY A 65 19.29 -0.05 11.58
CA GLY A 65 18.71 1.00 12.41
C GLY A 65 17.55 1.73 11.72
N TYR A 66 17.73 2.08 10.44
CA TYR A 66 16.68 2.72 9.63
C TYR A 66 15.42 1.86 9.52
N LEU A 67 15.53 0.59 9.13
CA LEU A 67 14.36 -0.29 9.03
C LEU A 67 13.71 -0.55 10.39
N ASN A 68 14.49 -0.80 11.45
CA ASN A 68 13.95 -0.99 12.80
C ASN A 68 13.18 0.25 13.26
N TYR A 69 13.64 1.45 12.90
CA TYR A 69 12.97 2.70 13.28
C TYR A 69 11.58 2.84 12.65
N LEU A 70 11.34 2.28 11.46
CA LEU A 70 9.99 2.22 10.86
C LEU A 70 8.98 1.53 11.79
N TYR A 71 9.43 0.55 12.58
CA TYR A 71 8.60 -0.21 13.53
C TYR A 71 8.60 0.37 14.95
N SER A 72 9.37 1.43 15.21
CA SER A 72 9.31 2.17 16.47
C SER A 72 7.94 2.86 16.63
N PRO A 73 7.51 3.20 17.86
CA PRO A 73 6.28 3.99 18.05
C PRO A 73 6.26 5.26 17.21
N LYS A 74 7.39 5.96 17.08
CA LYS A 74 7.49 7.19 16.27
C LYS A 74 7.36 6.92 14.78
N GLY A 75 8.01 5.87 14.26
CA GLY A 75 7.88 5.46 12.87
C GLY A 75 6.44 5.07 12.52
N GLN A 76 5.76 4.38 13.44
CA GLN A 76 4.35 4.00 13.28
C GLN A 76 3.41 5.21 13.36
N GLU A 77 3.68 6.19 14.23
CA GLU A 77 2.94 7.47 14.22
C GLU A 77 3.10 8.23 12.90
N LEU A 78 4.32 8.26 12.34
CA LEU A 78 4.58 8.88 11.04
C LEU A 78 3.82 8.14 9.93
N ALA A 79 3.84 6.81 9.92
CA ALA A 79 3.06 6.01 8.97
C ALA A 79 1.57 6.40 9.02
N ALA A 80 0.98 6.44 10.21
CA ALA A 80 -0.43 6.81 10.39
C ALA A 80 -0.71 8.26 9.96
N LYS A 81 0.17 9.22 10.30
CA LYS A 81 0.07 10.62 9.87
C LYS A 81 0.10 10.76 8.34
N HIS A 82 0.83 9.88 7.65
CA HIS A 82 0.91 9.83 6.20
C HIS A 82 -0.04 8.78 5.60
N PHE A 83 -1.14 8.48 6.28
CA PHE A 83 -2.25 7.67 5.80
C PHE A 83 -1.95 6.19 5.55
N PHE A 84 -0.87 5.65 6.10
CA PHE A 84 -0.61 4.22 6.12
C PHE A 84 -1.13 3.59 7.42
N ARG A 85 -1.80 2.43 7.32
CA ARG A 85 -2.31 1.71 8.49
C ARG A 85 -1.13 1.17 9.33
N PRO A 86 -0.93 1.64 10.59
CA PRO A 86 0.17 1.18 11.44
C PRO A 86 -0.11 -0.22 12.00
N ARG A 87 0.96 -0.97 12.29
CA ARG A 87 0.92 -2.30 12.94
C ARG A 87 0.97 -2.21 14.47
N ASN A 88 1.58 -1.17 15.00
CA ASN A 88 1.58 -0.94 16.45
C ASN A 88 0.14 -0.67 16.93
N LYS A 89 -0.38 -1.50 17.83
CA LYS A 89 -1.79 -1.45 18.27
C LYS A 89 -2.15 -0.13 18.96
N GLN A 90 -1.24 0.41 19.77
CA GLN A 90 -1.46 1.66 20.48
C GLN A 90 -1.59 2.84 19.49
N VAL A 91 -0.72 2.88 18.48
CA VAL A 91 -0.82 3.88 17.41
C VAL A 91 -2.06 3.64 16.56
N ALA A 92 -2.35 2.40 16.15
CA ALA A 92 -3.55 2.09 15.36
C ALA A 92 -4.84 2.56 16.05
N ASN A 93 -4.97 2.34 17.36
CA ASN A 93 -6.12 2.78 18.14
C ASN A 93 -6.29 4.31 18.15
N LYS A 94 -5.18 5.06 18.17
CA LYS A 94 -5.19 6.54 18.13
C LYS A 94 -5.73 7.10 16.80
N TYR A 95 -5.61 6.35 15.71
CA TYR A 95 -5.97 6.78 14.36
C TYR A 95 -7.21 6.06 13.78
N LEU A 96 -8.03 5.39 14.61
CA LEU A 96 -9.22 4.66 14.14
C LEU A 96 -10.20 5.52 13.32
N ALA A 97 -10.35 6.79 13.69
CA ALA A 97 -11.24 7.71 12.96
C ALA A 97 -10.79 7.99 11.53
N GLN A 98 -9.50 7.83 11.23
CA GLN A 98 -8.93 8.05 9.90
C GLN A 98 -9.09 6.83 8.99
N PHE A 99 -9.25 5.64 9.57
CA PHE A 99 -9.24 4.37 8.84
C PHE A 99 -10.54 3.59 9.10
N PRO A 100 -11.53 3.71 8.22
CA PRO A 100 -12.74 2.90 8.30
C PRO A 100 -12.44 1.41 8.38
N LYS A 101 -13.33 0.67 9.05
CA LYS A 101 -13.25 -0.78 9.12
C LYS A 101 -13.51 -1.35 7.74
N GLN A 102 -12.55 -2.10 7.21
CA GLN A 102 -12.64 -2.73 5.89
C GLN A 102 -12.50 -4.25 6.03
N LYS A 103 -13.41 -5.00 5.40
CA LYS A 103 -13.23 -6.45 5.26
C LYS A 103 -12.10 -6.69 4.25
N THR A 104 -11.07 -7.42 4.68
CA THR A 104 -9.91 -7.74 3.84
C THR A 104 -9.67 -9.24 3.75
N PHE A 105 -9.06 -9.68 2.65
CA PHE A 105 -8.43 -10.99 2.50
C PHE A 105 -6.92 -10.81 2.31
N ASN A 106 -6.13 -11.83 2.64
CA ASN A 106 -4.68 -11.81 2.40
C ASN A 106 -4.30 -12.63 1.15
N ILE A 107 -3.10 -12.38 0.64
CA ILE A 107 -2.61 -13.04 -0.58
C ILE A 107 -2.38 -14.55 -0.41
N ASN A 108 -2.09 -15.01 0.80
CA ASN A 108 -1.84 -16.43 1.06
C ASN A 108 -3.13 -17.24 0.99
N ASP A 109 -4.21 -16.75 1.60
CA ASP A 109 -5.50 -17.45 1.69
C ASP A 109 -6.18 -17.59 0.33
N VAL A 110 -6.07 -16.56 -0.53
CA VAL A 110 -6.79 -16.53 -1.82
C VAL A 110 -5.92 -17.02 -2.98
N PHE A 111 -4.64 -16.64 -3.00
CA PHE A 111 -3.76 -16.89 -4.15
C PHE A 111 -2.64 -17.89 -3.86
N GLY A 112 -2.46 -18.34 -2.62
CA GLY A 112 -1.36 -19.21 -2.22
C GLY A 112 0.00 -18.50 -2.18
N GLY A 113 -0.01 -17.17 -2.00
CA GLY A 113 1.18 -16.33 -1.85
C GLY A 113 1.68 -15.68 -3.13
N TRP A 114 2.61 -14.73 -2.99
CA TRP A 114 3.09 -13.87 -4.08
C TRP A 114 3.66 -14.64 -5.28
N THR A 115 4.44 -15.70 -5.04
CA THR A 115 5.03 -16.50 -6.14
C THR A 115 3.96 -17.10 -7.04
N LYS A 116 2.89 -17.67 -6.45
CA LYS A 116 1.80 -18.29 -7.20
C LYS A 116 0.91 -17.24 -7.86
N ALA A 117 0.61 -16.14 -7.16
CA ALA A 117 -0.15 -15.02 -7.72
C ALA A 117 0.56 -14.42 -8.94
N GLN A 118 1.86 -14.12 -8.83
CA GLN A 118 2.66 -13.55 -9.91
C GLN A 118 2.71 -14.47 -11.12
N LYS A 119 3.01 -15.77 -10.90
CA LYS A 119 3.08 -16.76 -11.99
C LYS A 119 1.74 -16.98 -12.69
N THR A 120 0.64 -16.97 -11.94
CA THR A 120 -0.69 -17.24 -12.49
C THR A 120 -1.26 -16.04 -13.25
N HIS A 121 -1.01 -14.82 -12.74
CA HIS A 121 -1.70 -13.63 -13.22
C HIS A 121 -0.85 -12.65 -14.03
N PHE A 122 0.46 -12.53 -13.76
CA PHE A 122 1.22 -11.34 -14.15
C PHE A 122 2.55 -11.60 -14.88
N VAL A 123 2.97 -12.86 -15.08
CA VAL A 123 4.09 -13.15 -16.00
C VAL A 123 3.62 -13.03 -17.44
N ASN A 124 4.56 -12.86 -18.38
CA ASN A 124 4.23 -12.76 -19.80
C ASN A 124 3.40 -13.96 -20.27
N GLY A 125 2.30 -13.70 -20.98
CA GLY A 125 1.33 -14.68 -21.46
C GLY A 125 0.34 -15.19 -20.41
N ALA A 126 0.40 -14.69 -19.17
CA ALA A 126 -0.52 -15.08 -18.11
C ALA A 126 -1.90 -14.42 -18.24
N ILE A 127 -2.75 -14.62 -17.24
CA ILE A 127 -4.17 -14.20 -17.26
C ILE A 127 -4.35 -12.71 -17.57
N PHE A 128 -3.48 -11.83 -17.03
CA PHE A 128 -3.59 -10.40 -17.34
C PHE A 128 -3.43 -10.12 -18.83
N ASP A 129 -2.44 -10.73 -19.49
CA ASP A 129 -2.20 -10.54 -20.92
C ASP A 129 -3.34 -11.11 -21.76
N GLN A 130 -3.91 -12.25 -21.35
CA GLN A 130 -5.07 -12.85 -22.01
C GLN A 130 -6.27 -11.90 -21.96
N ILE A 131 -6.62 -11.39 -20.78
CA ILE A 131 -7.72 -10.42 -20.60
C ILE A 131 -7.45 -9.13 -21.40
N TYR A 132 -6.20 -8.68 -21.46
CA TYR A 132 -5.84 -7.45 -22.16
C TYR A 132 -5.92 -7.59 -23.69
N THR A 133 -5.58 -8.77 -24.21
CA THR A 133 -5.53 -9.04 -25.67
C THR A 133 -6.85 -9.55 -26.25
N GLU A 134 -7.74 -10.11 -25.43
CA GLU A 134 -9.09 -10.56 -25.84
C GLU A 134 -10.10 -9.41 -26.06
N LYS A 135 -9.65 -8.15 -26.09
CA LYS A 135 -10.50 -6.97 -26.30
C LYS A 135 -10.79 -6.67 -27.76
#